data_AF-A0A920DMJ3-F1
#
_entry.id   AF-A0A920DMJ3-F1
#
_cell.length_a   1.000
_cell.length_b   1.000
_cell.length_c   1.000
_cell.angle_alpha   90.00
_cell.angle_beta   90.00
_cell.angle_gamma   90.00
#
_symmetry.space_group_name_H-M   'P 1'
#
loop_
_entity.id
_entity.type
_entity.pdbx_description
1 polymer ?
#
loop_
_entity_poly.entity_id
_entity_poly.type
_entity_poly.pdbx_seq_one_letter_code
_entity_poly.pdbx_strand_id
1 'polypeptide(L)' 'MCALIGAVLGAGSDTAVDLHSYLIRALLSHPDQLNELKNDEGLIQNAISETLRFESSGKTGLARYASEDLEILVLR' A
#
# COMPACT_ATOMS: atom_id res chain seq x y z
N MET A 1 5.80 -1.12 -27.31
CA MET A 1 4.58 -0.39 -26.87
C MET A 1 3.68 -1.26 -25.98
N CYS A 2 3.29 -2.47 -26.41
CA CYS A 2 2.37 -3.33 -25.64
C CYS A 2 2.87 -3.72 -24.23
N ALA A 3 4.17 -3.97 -24.06
CA ALA A 3 4.74 -4.33 -22.76
C ALA A 3 4.61 -3.23 -21.69
N LEU A 4 4.89 -1.98 -22.05
CA LEU A 4 4.73 -0.83 -21.15
C LEU A 4 3.26 -0.63 -20.75
N ILE A 5 2.36 -0.72 -21.74
CA ILE A 5 0.91 -0.58 -21.50
C ILE A 5 0.43 -1.67 -20.55
N GLY A 6 0.79 -2.93 -20.81
CA GLY A 6 0.42 -4.05 -19.94
C GLY A 6 0.97 -3.91 -18.53
N ALA A 7 2.22 -3.47 -18.39
CA ALA A 7 2.84 -3.24 -17.09
C ALA A 7 2.14 -2.15 -16.27
N VAL A 8 1.83 -1.00 -16.88
CA VAL A 8 1.14 0.11 -16.20
C VAL A 8 -0.27 -0.31 -15.78
N LEU A 9 -1.02 -0.94 -16.68
CA LEU A 9 -2.38 -1.40 -16.39
C LEU A 9 -2.40 -2.46 -15.28
N GLY A 10 -1.55 -3.48 -15.37
CA GLY A 10 -1.48 -4.54 -14.37
C GLY A 10 -1.04 -4.03 -12.99
N ALA A 11 0.06 -3.27 -12.94
CA ALA A 11 0.59 -2.78 -11.67
C ALA A 11 -0.38 -1.80 -10.99
N GLY A 12 -1.03 -0.91 -11.75
CA GLY A 12 -1.95 0.09 -11.21
C GLY A 12 -3.31 -0.47 -10.80
N SER A 13 -3.83 -1.49 -11.51
CA SER A 13 -5.18 -2.00 -11.26
C SER A 13 -5.27 -2.76 -9.94
N ASP A 14 -4.41 -3.76 -9.74
CA ASP A 14 -4.47 -4.62 -8.54
C ASP A 14 -4.12 -3.84 -7.27
N THR A 15 -3.07 -3.02 -7.31
CA THR A 15 -2.61 -2.27 -6.13
C THR A 15 -3.59 -1.18 -5.70
N ALA A 16 -4.25 -0.51 -6.65
CA ALA A 16 -5.28 0.48 -6.33
C ALA A 16 -6.52 -0.17 -5.72
N VAL A 17 -6.97 -1.32 -6.25
CA VAL A 17 -8.12 -2.07 -5.69
C VAL A 17 -7.82 -2.52 -4.25
N ASP A 18 -6.61 -3.02 -4.00
CA ASP A 18 -6.19 -3.44 -2.66
C ASP A 18 -6.21 -2.24 -1.68
N LEU A 19 -5.61 -1.09 -2.04
CA LEU A 19 -5.60 0.10 -1.18
C LEU A 19 -7.03 0.57 -0.80
N HIS A 20 -7.94 0.68 -1.77
CA HIS A 20 -9.31 1.11 -1.48
C HIS A 20 -10.02 0.13 -0.54
N SER A 21 -9.88 -1.16 -0.81
CA SER A 21 -10.49 -2.21 0.01
C SER A 21 -9.96 -2.19 1.45
N TYR A 22 -8.66 -1.98 1.61
CA TYR A 22 -8.02 -1.83 2.91
C TYR A 22 -8.46 -0.57 3.65
N LEU A 23 -8.48 0.59 2.98
CA LEU A 23 -8.90 1.85 3.59
C LEU A 23 -10.35 1.77 4.08
N ILE A 24 -11.25 1.25 3.25
CA ILE A 24 -12.66 1.06 3.62
C ILE A 24 -12.76 0.12 4.83
N ARG A 25 -12.06 -1.02 4.80
CA ARG A 25 -12.06 -1.96 5.92
C ARG A 25 -11.51 -1.33 7.20
N ALA A 26 -10.40 -0.60 7.12
CA ALA A 26 -9.75 0.05 8.25
C ALA A 26 -10.68 1.08 8.90
N LEU A 27 -11.29 1.96 8.10
CA LEU A 27 -12.24 2.96 8.59
C LEU A 27 -13.51 2.35 9.18
N LEU A 28 -14.06 1.30 8.56
CA LEU A 28 -15.23 0.61 9.11
C LEU A 28 -14.91 -0.16 10.39
N SER A 29 -13.67 -0.60 10.56
CA SER A 29 -13.20 -1.28 11.78
C SER A 29 -12.85 -0.31 12.91
N HIS A 30 -12.66 0.98 12.61
CA HIS A 30 -12.34 2.05 13.57
C HIS A 30 -13.31 3.24 13.40
N PRO A 31 -14.58 3.10 13.85
CA PRO A 31 -15.63 4.10 13.60
C PRO A 31 -15.32 5.50 14.15
N ASP A 32 -14.54 5.57 15.22
CA ASP A 32 -13.99 6.78 15.83
C ASP A 32 -13.11 7.57 14.84
N GLN A 33 -12.16 6.90 14.18
CA GLN A 33 -11.31 7.53 13.15
C GLN A 33 -12.11 7.88 11.88
N LEU A 34 -13.11 7.06 11.51
CA LEU A 34 -14.03 7.39 10.43
C LEU A 34 -14.83 8.66 10.73
N ASN A 35 -15.29 8.84 11.97
CA ASN A 35 -16.01 10.04 12.37
C ASN A 35 -15.09 11.26 12.38
N GLU A 36 -13.84 11.11 12.83
CA GLU A 36 -12.84 12.18 12.77
C GLU A 36 -12.61 12.64 11.33
N LEU A 37 -12.37 11.71 10.39
CA LEU A 37 -12.22 12.00 8.97
C LEU A 37 -13.46 12.63 8.32
N LYS A 38 -14.67 12.22 8.75
CA LYS A 38 -15.93 12.85 8.26
C LYS A 38 -16.09 14.28 8.75
N ASN A 39 -15.54 14.62 9.92
CA ASN A 39 -15.59 15.96 10.48
C ASN A 39 -14.48 16.86 9.91
N ASP A 40 -13.37 16.29 9.45
CA ASP A 40 -12.27 16.99 8.82
C ASP A 40 -11.72 16.21 7.60
N GLU A 41 -12.19 16.60 6.41
CA GLU A 41 -11.73 16.02 5.14
C GLU A 41 -10.24 16.26 4.87
N GLY A 42 -9.61 17.23 5.57
CA GLY A 42 -8.17 17.48 5.51
C GLY A 42 -7.33 16.28 5.96
N LEU A 43 -7.91 15.35 6.72
CA LEU A 43 -7.24 14.15 7.22
C LEU A 43 -7.14 13.01 6.21
N ILE A 44 -7.72 13.13 5.01
CA ILE A 44 -7.77 12.02 4.04
C ILE A 44 -6.38 11.51 3.64
N GLN A 45 -5.39 12.40 3.48
CA GLN A 45 -4.02 12.02 3.14
C GLN A 45 -3.33 11.24 4.27
N ASN A 46 -3.63 11.60 5.52
CA ASN A 46 -3.15 10.89 6.70
C ASN A 46 -3.78 9.49 6.77
N ALA A 47 -5.09 9.36 6.54
CA ALA A 47 -5.78 8.08 6.54
C ALA A 47 -5.22 7.12 5.46
N ILE A 48 -4.94 7.64 4.25
CA ILE A 48 -4.30 6.85 3.18
C ILE A 48 -2.89 6.41 3.61
N SER A 49 -2.08 7.33 4.14
CA SER A 49 -0.70 7.04 4.56
C SER A 49 -0.66 6.00 5.67
N GLU A 50 -1.57 6.11 6.65
CA GLU A 50 -1.65 5.16 7.76
C GLU A 50 -2.14 3.79 7.30
N THR A 51 -3.10 3.76 6.37
CA THR A 51 -3.53 2.50 5.74
C THR A 51 -2.36 1.82 5.04
N LEU A 52 -1.56 2.56 4.25
CA LEU A 52 -0.38 2.03 3.56
C LEU A 52 0.75 1.60 4.51
N ARG A 53 0.83 2.20 5.71
CA ARG A 53 1.80 1.84 6.75
C ARG A 53 1.38 0.55 7.47
N PHE A 54 0.10 0.44 7.80
CA PHE A 54 -0.44 -0.67 8.59
C PHE A 54 -0.62 -1.93 7.74
N GLU A 55 -1.11 -1.76 6.52
CA GLU A 55 -1.39 -2.87 5.61
C GLU A 55 -0.14 -3.18 4.79
N SER A 56 0.17 -4.47 4.65
CA SER A 56 1.33 -4.89 3.88
C SER A 56 1.16 -4.52 2.40
N SER A 57 1.94 -3.56 1.92
CA SER A 57 2.01 -3.23 0.51
C SER A 57 2.78 -4.32 -0.26
N GLY A 58 2.07 -5.08 -1.09
CA GLY A 58 2.63 -6.13 -1.95
C GLY A 58 2.46 -7.54 -1.40
N LYS A 59 1.85 -8.42 -2.21
CA LYS A 59 1.54 -9.81 -1.83
C LYS A 59 2.79 -10.69 -1.63
N THR A 60 3.94 -10.27 -2.17
CA THR A 60 5.19 -11.08 -2.19
C THR A 60 6.48 -10.28 -1.99
N GLY A 61 6.41 -9.02 -1.55
CA GLY A 61 7.59 -8.14 -1.50
C GLY A 61 8.21 -7.89 -2.89
N LEU A 62 9.24 -7.05 -2.96
CA LEU A 62 9.95 -6.79 -4.21
C LEU A 62 11.14 -7.74 -4.34
N ALA A 63 11.05 -8.66 -5.31
CA ALA A 63 12.17 -9.55 -5.61
C ALA A 63 13.41 -8.74 -6.04
N ARG A 64 14.56 -9.14 -5.52
CA ARG A 64 15.90 -8.66 -5.88
C ARG A 64 16.80 -9.87 -6.03
N TYR A 65 17.72 -9.80 -6.99
CA TYR A 65 18.74 -10.82 -7.24
C TYR A 65 20.10 -10.20 -7.02
N ALA A 66 20.94 -10.81 -6.18
CA ALA A 66 22.31 -10.38 -5.97
C ALA A 66 23.13 -10.60 -7.25
N SER A 67 23.77 -9.55 -7.76
CA SER A 67 24.67 -9.66 -8.92
C SER A 67 26.08 -10.10 -8.52
N GLU A 68 26.42 -9.98 -7.24
CA GLU A 68 27.69 -10.33 -6.62
C GLU A 68 27.47 -10.59 -5.13
N ASP A 69 28.49 -11.11 -4.45
CA ASP A 69 28.44 -11.33 -3.00
C ASP A 69 28.31 -9.99 -2.27
N LEU A 70 27.34 -9.91 -1.35
CA LEU A 70 27.07 -8.69 -0.59
C LEU A 70 26.72 -9.00 0.87
N GLU A 71 27.20 -8.16 1.78
CA GLU A 71 26.83 -8.21 3.18
C GLU A 71 25.48 -7.50 3.38
N ILE A 72 24.46 -8.24 3.83
CA ILE A 72 23.23 -7.66 4.37
C ILE A 72 23.36 -7.68 5.89
N LEU A 73 22.95 -6.61 6.56
CA LEU A 73 22.81 -6.59 8.02
C LEU A 73 21.89 -7.75 8.44
N VAL A 74 22.50 -8.86 8.84
CA VAL A 74 21.79 -9.94 9.53
C VAL A 74 21.56 -9.42 10.94
N LEU A 75 20.31 -9.09 11.25
CA LEU A 75 19.89 -8.88 12.63
C LEU A 75 20.34 -10.11 13.44
N ARG A 76 21.21 -9.89 14.43
CA ARG A 76 21.63 -10.92 15.38
C ARG A 76 20.47 -11.38 16.25
#